data_AF-A0A5J4T588-F1
#
_entry.id   AF-A0A5J4T588-F1
#
_cell.length_a   1.000
_cell.length_b   1.000
_cell.length_c   1.000
_cell.angle_alpha   90.00
_cell.angle_beta   90.00
_cell.angle_gamma   90.00
#
_symmetry.space_group_name_H-M   'P 1'
#
loop_
_entity.id
_entity.type
_entity.pdbx_description
1 polymer ?
#
loop_
_entity_poly.entity_id
_entity_poly.type
_entity_poly.pdbx_seq_one_letter_code
_entity_poly.pdbx_strand_id
1 'polypeptide(L)'
;MELKQAAKDFGDGYDDKKGLFPYEAFNTDNVNEIDMFSFMSMAACSNAIKYAKAYEDFDINGVYPNFEDLSQKFYLTENYWQSKVKGYLSQDKHQKRDTTNNVQDSDFDYFKQLFKVSNCNICGCKFTFDNKPTLDRIDNSKGHSKDNVLPCCLKWITGGLSNVMHRVNRSGIDF
;
A
#
# COMPACT_ATOMS: atom_id res chain seq x y z
N MET A 1 0.48 -24.77 32.03
CA MET A 1 1.73 -24.42 31.31
C MET A 1 2.00 -22.94 31.57
N GLU A 2 3.12 -22.57 32.20
CA GLU A 2 3.41 -21.17 32.50
C GLU A 2 3.97 -20.45 31.26
N LEU A 3 3.55 -19.19 31.04
CA LEU A 3 3.96 -18.32 29.92
C LEU A 3 5.49 -18.21 29.75
N LYS A 4 6.24 -18.34 30.86
CA LYS A 4 7.70 -18.31 30.86
C LYS A 4 8.34 -19.54 30.19
N GLN A 5 7.67 -20.68 30.18
CA GLN A 5 8.18 -21.88 29.53
C GLN A 5 7.95 -21.82 28.01
N ALA A 6 6.76 -21.39 27.58
CA ALA A 6 6.42 -21.24 26.15
C ALA A 6 7.32 -20.23 25.40
N ALA A 7 7.78 -19.17 26.10
CA ALA A 7 8.70 -18.19 25.51
C ALA A 7 10.12 -18.73 25.33
N LYS A 8 10.57 -19.66 26.20
CA LYS A 8 11.89 -20.31 26.07
C LYS A 8 11.91 -21.30 24.92
N ASP A 9 10.81 -22.02 24.72
CA ASP A 9 10.69 -23.04 23.68
C ASP A 9 10.64 -22.44 22.25
N PHE A 10 10.42 -21.12 22.12
CA PHE A 10 10.37 -20.41 20.83
C PHE A 10 11.72 -19.78 20.41
N GLY A 11 12.69 -19.69 21.33
CA GLY A 11 13.84 -18.81 21.20
C GLY A 11 15.09 -19.37 20.52
N ASP A 12 15.26 -20.70 20.46
CA ASP A 12 16.55 -21.29 20.06
C ASP A 12 16.41 -22.25 18.87
N GLY A 13 16.53 -21.69 17.66
CA GLY A 13 16.93 -22.44 16.47
C GLY A 13 15.90 -22.52 15.34
N TYR A 14 16.41 -22.48 14.11
CA TYR A 14 15.70 -22.96 12.93
C TYR A 14 15.50 -24.48 13.09
N ASP A 15 14.40 -24.88 13.70
CA ASP A 15 13.92 -26.26 13.67
C ASP A 15 12.98 -26.42 12.48
N ASP A 16 13.36 -27.28 11.53
CA ASP A 16 12.56 -27.68 10.37
C ASP A 16 11.24 -28.36 10.79
N LYS A 17 11.14 -28.75 12.07
CA LYS A 17 9.87 -28.98 12.73
C LYS A 17 9.20 -27.63 12.93
N LYS A 18 8.52 -27.18 11.87
CA LYS A 18 7.39 -26.25 11.98
C LYS A 18 6.67 -26.60 13.27
N GLY A 19 6.71 -25.71 14.25
CA GLY A 19 5.98 -25.87 15.50
C GLY A 19 4.61 -26.38 15.11
N LEU A 20 4.31 -27.60 15.52
CA LEU A 20 3.09 -28.30 15.15
C LEU A 20 1.98 -27.46 15.78
N PHE A 21 1.48 -26.49 15.01
CA PHE A 21 0.23 -25.84 15.32
C PHE A 21 -0.74 -27.00 15.55
N PRO A 22 -1.48 -26.99 16.66
CA PRO A 22 -2.32 -28.11 17.07
C PRO A 22 -3.47 -28.23 16.07
N TYR A 23 -3.19 -28.77 14.89
CA TYR A 23 -4.15 -29.28 13.93
C TYR A 23 -4.23 -30.80 14.09
N GLU A 24 -3.12 -31.45 14.52
CA GLU A 24 -3.10 -32.88 14.87
C GLU A 24 -3.69 -33.16 16.26
N ALA A 25 -3.90 -32.14 17.09
CA ALA A 25 -4.52 -32.29 18.41
C ALA A 25 -6.05 -32.11 18.39
N PHE A 26 -6.66 -31.87 17.23
CA PHE A 26 -8.10 -31.80 17.05
C PHE A 26 -8.53 -32.98 16.18
N ASN A 27 -9.22 -33.93 16.78
CA ASN A 27 -9.85 -35.02 16.04
C ASN A 27 -11.34 -35.09 16.42
N THR A 28 -12.08 -35.94 15.74
CA THR A 28 -13.51 -36.17 16.05
C THR A 28 -13.73 -36.63 17.48
N ASP A 29 -12.70 -37.17 18.13
CA ASP A 29 -12.77 -37.84 19.41
C ASP A 29 -12.61 -36.86 20.58
N ASN A 30 -11.94 -35.71 20.37
CA ASN A 30 -11.69 -34.71 21.41
C ASN A 30 -12.31 -33.32 21.13
N VAL A 31 -13.06 -33.16 20.03
CA VAL A 31 -13.69 -31.89 19.64
C VAL A 31 -14.63 -31.30 20.71
N ASN A 32 -15.22 -32.16 21.56
CA ASN A 32 -16.13 -31.75 22.64
C ASN A 32 -15.40 -31.45 23.97
N GLU A 33 -14.12 -31.80 24.09
CA GLU A 33 -13.31 -31.56 25.30
C GLU A 33 -12.51 -30.26 25.20
N ILE A 34 -12.50 -29.64 24.02
CA ILE A 34 -11.74 -28.42 23.76
C ILE A 34 -12.66 -27.21 23.92
N ASP A 35 -12.37 -26.39 24.92
CA ASP A 35 -13.05 -25.12 25.12
C ASP A 35 -12.69 -24.13 24.00
N MET A 36 -13.70 -23.73 23.22
CA MET A 36 -13.58 -22.80 22.10
C MET A 36 -12.99 -21.46 22.54
N PHE A 37 -13.31 -20.98 23.74
CA PHE A 37 -12.77 -19.71 24.26
C PHE A 37 -11.26 -19.80 24.52
N SER A 38 -10.81 -20.93 25.07
CA SER A 38 -9.39 -21.23 25.28
C SER A 38 -8.62 -21.31 23.96
N PHE A 39 -9.18 -21.92 22.91
CA PHE A 39 -8.54 -21.98 21.59
C PHE A 39 -8.43 -20.62 20.90
N MET A 40 -9.52 -19.83 20.93
CA MET A 40 -9.51 -18.47 20.40
C MET A 40 -8.46 -17.59 21.11
N SER A 41 -8.34 -17.75 22.44
CA SER A 41 -7.35 -17.06 23.26
C SER A 41 -5.91 -17.45 22.86
N MET A 42 -5.63 -18.74 22.69
CA MET A 42 -4.29 -19.20 22.26
C MET A 42 -3.93 -18.75 20.85
N ALA A 43 -4.86 -18.81 19.90
CA ALA A 43 -4.65 -18.31 18.54
C ALA A 43 -4.39 -16.79 18.54
N ALA A 44 -5.14 -16.03 19.34
CA ALA A 44 -4.92 -14.60 19.51
C ALA A 44 -3.55 -14.29 20.12
N CYS A 45 -3.15 -14.99 21.19
CA CYS A 45 -1.85 -14.84 21.83
C CYS A 45 -0.69 -15.22 20.89
N SER A 46 -0.82 -16.32 20.13
CA SER A 46 0.17 -16.75 19.13
C SER A 46 0.35 -15.69 18.03
N ASN A 47 -0.77 -15.14 17.53
CA ASN A 47 -0.73 -14.04 16.57
C ASN A 47 -0.08 -12.77 17.16
N ALA A 48 -0.42 -12.41 18.40
CA ALA A 48 0.17 -11.26 19.08
C ALA A 48 1.69 -11.40 19.26
N ILE A 49 2.17 -12.59 19.67
CA ILE A 49 3.60 -12.90 19.79
C ILE A 49 4.28 -12.85 18.43
N LYS A 50 3.65 -13.40 17.38
CA LYS A 50 4.18 -13.36 16.02
C LYS A 50 4.39 -11.92 15.52
N TYR A 51 3.42 -11.04 15.74
CA TYR A 51 3.59 -9.63 15.40
C TYR A 51 4.64 -8.95 16.28
N ALA A 52 4.62 -9.17 17.60
CA ALA A 52 5.63 -8.62 18.51
C ALA A 52 7.06 -9.01 18.09
N LYS A 53 7.27 -10.26 17.66
CA LYS A 53 8.54 -10.75 17.12
C LYS A 53 8.89 -10.17 15.75
N ALA A 54 7.91 -10.06 14.84
CA ALA A 54 8.15 -9.47 13.52
C ALA A 54 8.56 -7.98 13.58
N TYR A 55 8.17 -7.28 14.64
CA TYR A 55 8.51 -5.88 14.89
C TYR A 55 9.56 -5.69 15.99
N GLU A 56 10.21 -6.75 16.49
CA GLU A 56 11.19 -6.69 17.58
C GLU A 56 12.39 -5.81 17.21
N ASP A 57 12.83 -5.88 15.95
CA ASP A 57 13.93 -5.09 15.38
C ASP A 57 13.43 -3.89 14.54
N PHE A 58 12.13 -3.57 14.60
CA PHE A 58 11.58 -2.47 13.81
C PHE A 58 11.95 -1.13 14.44
N ASP A 59 12.89 -0.43 13.82
CA ASP A 59 13.23 0.94 14.15
C ASP A 59 12.48 1.91 13.21
N ILE A 60 11.68 2.80 13.78
CA ILE A 60 10.98 3.87 13.05
C ILE A 60 11.97 4.82 12.37
N ASN A 61 13.14 5.01 12.97
CA ASN A 61 14.21 5.86 12.44
C ASN A 61 15.28 5.03 11.71
N GLY A 62 15.05 3.72 11.55
CA GLY A 62 15.99 2.80 10.95
C GLY A 62 16.23 3.13 9.48
N VAL A 63 17.50 3.09 9.06
CA VAL A 63 17.86 3.22 7.65
C VAL A 63 17.84 1.84 7.00
N TYR A 64 16.71 1.49 6.41
CA TYR A 64 16.55 0.22 5.71
C TYR A 64 17.19 0.28 4.31
N PRO A 65 17.79 -0.82 3.83
CA PRO A 65 18.34 -0.85 2.47
C PRO A 65 17.22 -0.57 1.46
N ASN A 66 17.43 0.44 0.63
CA ASN A 66 16.63 0.59 -0.58
C ASN A 66 16.95 -0.62 -1.46
N PHE A 67 15.99 -1.52 -1.62
CA PHE A 67 16.09 -2.53 -2.66
C PHE A 67 16.23 -1.80 -3.98
N GLU A 68 17.35 -1.99 -4.68
CA GLU A 68 17.53 -1.41 -6.00
C GLU A 68 16.45 -1.99 -6.90
N ASP A 69 15.46 -1.16 -7.22
CA ASP A 69 14.42 -1.52 -8.17
C ASP A 69 15.05 -1.54 -9.57
N LEU A 70 15.49 -2.74 -9.97
CA LEU A 70 16.04 -3.03 -11.30
C LEU A 70 14.94 -3.09 -12.37
N SER A 71 13.68 -2.85 -12.02
CA SER A 71 12.59 -2.89 -13.00
C SER A 71 12.75 -1.81 -14.06
N GLN A 72 12.26 -2.14 -15.25
CA GLN A 72 12.35 -1.24 -16.38
C GLN A 72 11.54 0.04 -16.11
N LYS A 73 12.21 1.18 -16.30
CA LYS A 73 11.58 2.49 -16.20
C LYS A 73 10.41 2.61 -17.18
N PHE A 74 9.31 3.15 -16.69
CA PHE A 74 8.12 3.38 -17.49
C PHE A 74 8.41 4.39 -18.61
N TYR A 75 7.84 4.14 -19.79
CA TYR A 75 7.75 5.12 -20.86
C TYR A 75 6.28 5.27 -21.27
N LEU A 76 5.85 6.52 -21.43
CA LEU A 76 4.47 6.84 -21.79
C LEU A 76 4.22 6.54 -23.27
N THR A 77 3.16 5.79 -23.56
CA THR A 77 2.64 5.57 -24.91
C THR A 77 1.39 6.41 -25.15
N GLU A 78 1.12 6.79 -26.40
CA GLU A 78 -0.05 7.60 -26.74
C GLU A 78 -1.37 6.92 -26.35
N ASN A 79 -1.51 5.62 -26.65
CA ASN A 79 -2.71 4.85 -26.29
C ASN A 79 -2.97 4.84 -24.78
N TYR A 80 -1.90 4.74 -23.98
CA TYR A 80 -2.02 4.83 -22.53
C TYR A 80 -2.48 6.23 -22.12
N TRP A 81 -1.86 7.28 -22.66
CA TRP A 81 -2.22 8.66 -22.38
C TRP A 81 -3.68 9.00 -22.71
N GLN A 82 -4.14 8.63 -23.91
CA GLN A 82 -5.52 8.83 -24.35
C GLN A 82 -6.52 8.13 -23.42
N SER A 83 -6.18 6.93 -22.96
CA SER A 83 -7.00 6.19 -22.00
C SER A 83 -7.09 6.92 -20.65
N LYS A 84 -5.98 7.52 -20.20
CA LYS A 84 -5.92 8.33 -18.96
C LYS A 84 -6.72 9.62 -19.09
N VAL A 85 -6.55 10.38 -20.17
CA VAL A 85 -7.30 11.61 -20.46
C VAL A 85 -8.82 11.36 -20.39
N LYS A 86 -9.30 10.31 -21.07
CA LYS A 86 -10.71 9.89 -21.02
C LYS A 86 -11.16 9.57 -19.58
N GLY A 87 -10.31 8.86 -18.83
CA GLY A 87 -10.56 8.53 -17.42
C GLY A 87 -10.70 9.76 -16.53
N TYR A 88 -9.79 10.73 -16.64
CA TYR A 88 -9.85 11.98 -15.87
C TYR A 88 -11.11 12.78 -16.19
N LEU A 89 -11.44 12.91 -17.47
CA LEU A 89 -12.65 13.61 -17.91
C LEU A 89 -13.92 12.97 -17.33
N SER A 90 -14.01 11.63 -17.34
CA SER A 90 -15.14 10.91 -16.75
C SER A 90 -15.26 11.15 -15.24
N GLN A 91 -14.15 11.09 -14.51
CA GLN A 91 -14.11 11.32 -13.07
C GLN A 91 -14.54 12.76 -12.70
N ASP A 92 -14.07 13.75 -13.45
CA ASP A 92 -14.37 15.15 -13.17
C ASP A 92 -15.82 15.49 -13.53
N LYS A 93 -16.33 14.95 -14.64
CA LYS A 93 -17.77 15.06 -14.98
C LYS A 93 -18.66 14.42 -13.92
N HIS A 94 -18.29 13.22 -13.45
CA HIS A 94 -19.06 12.53 -12.41
C HIS A 94 -19.16 13.34 -11.12
N GLN A 95 -18.09 14.04 -10.76
CA GLN A 95 -18.02 14.91 -9.58
C GLN A 95 -18.41 16.37 -9.86
N LYS A 96 -18.97 16.66 -11.05
CA LYS A 96 -19.43 17.99 -11.48
C LYS A 96 -18.36 19.09 -11.37
N ARG A 97 -17.10 18.74 -11.61
CA ARG A 97 -16.00 19.72 -11.67
C ARG A 97 -15.96 20.40 -13.03
N ASP A 98 -15.39 21.60 -13.07
CA ASP A 98 -15.07 22.25 -14.35
C ASP A 98 -14.01 21.42 -15.10
N THR A 99 -14.30 21.12 -16.37
CA THR A 99 -13.44 20.32 -17.25
C THR A 99 -12.89 21.13 -18.42
N THR A 100 -13.16 22.43 -18.48
CA THR A 100 -12.79 23.31 -19.60
C THR A 100 -11.29 23.28 -19.88
N ASN A 101 -10.49 23.26 -18.82
CA ASN A 101 -9.02 23.29 -18.88
C ASN A 101 -8.38 21.95 -18.50
N ASN A 102 -9.12 20.84 -18.61
CA ASN A 102 -8.55 19.52 -18.31
C ASN A 102 -7.41 19.18 -19.30
N VAL A 103 -6.49 18.33 -18.85
CA VAL A 103 -5.46 17.74 -19.70
C VAL A 103 -6.05 17.11 -20.96
N GLN A 104 -5.38 17.30 -22.09
CA GLN A 104 -5.82 16.84 -23.40
C GLN A 104 -4.83 15.85 -24.02
N ASP A 105 -5.25 15.15 -25.07
CA ASP A 105 -4.39 14.25 -25.83
C ASP A 105 -3.16 14.98 -26.41
N SER A 106 -3.31 16.26 -26.77
CA SER A 106 -2.21 17.13 -27.24
C SER A 106 -1.12 17.39 -26.20
N ASP A 107 -1.36 17.10 -24.93
CA ASP A 107 -0.40 17.31 -23.85
C ASP A 107 0.57 16.13 -23.67
N PHE A 108 0.51 15.16 -24.58
CA PHE A 108 1.28 13.93 -24.53
C PHE A 108 2.78 14.15 -24.30
N ASP A 109 3.43 15.01 -25.08
CA ASP A 109 4.88 15.23 -24.97
C ASP A 109 5.28 15.84 -23.63
N TYR A 110 4.46 16.76 -23.11
CA TYR A 110 4.66 17.35 -21.79
C TYR A 110 4.65 16.27 -20.71
N PHE A 111 3.61 15.43 -20.67
CA PHE A 111 3.48 14.39 -19.66
C PHE A 111 4.45 13.22 -19.86
N LYS A 112 4.84 12.93 -21.10
CA LYS A 112 5.89 11.96 -21.41
C LYS A 112 7.23 12.39 -20.81
N GLN A 113 7.60 13.66 -20.96
CA GLN A 113 8.81 14.18 -20.31
C GLN A 113 8.66 14.24 -18.79
N LEU A 114 7.50 14.69 -18.29
CA LEU A 114 7.23 14.75 -16.85
C LEU A 114 7.45 13.39 -16.19
N PHE A 115 6.79 12.33 -16.67
CA PHE A 115 6.95 10.98 -16.09
C PHE A 115 8.36 10.39 -16.29
N LYS A 116 9.11 10.88 -17.28
CA LYS A 116 10.49 10.46 -17.49
C LYS A 116 11.43 11.09 -16.46
N VAL A 117 11.23 12.35 -16.06
CA VAL A 117 12.15 13.06 -15.16
C VAL A 117 11.71 13.07 -13.71
N SER A 118 10.42 12.84 -13.44
CA SER A 118 9.85 12.85 -12.09
C SER A 118 9.66 11.45 -11.51
N ASN A 119 9.40 11.43 -10.20
CA ASN A 119 8.97 10.28 -9.43
C ASN A 119 7.57 10.53 -8.86
N CYS A 120 7.00 9.54 -8.19
CA CYS A 120 5.74 9.71 -7.46
C CYS A 120 5.86 10.81 -6.41
N ASN A 121 4.95 11.79 -6.44
CA ASN A 121 4.96 12.92 -5.50
C ASN A 121 4.65 12.50 -4.06
N ILE A 122 3.92 11.39 -3.85
CA ILE A 122 3.57 10.90 -2.51
C ILE A 122 4.68 10.04 -1.92
N CYS A 123 5.16 9.04 -2.67
CA CYS A 123 6.07 8.01 -2.12
C CYS A 123 7.52 8.11 -2.61
N GLY A 124 7.83 9.04 -3.52
CA GLY A 124 9.17 9.22 -4.08
C GLY A 124 9.66 8.09 -5.00
N CYS A 125 8.90 7.00 -5.18
CA CYS A 125 9.28 5.87 -6.02
C CYS A 125 9.30 6.23 -7.51
N LYS A 126 10.21 5.61 -8.24
CA LYS A 126 10.30 5.72 -9.71
C LYS A 126 9.07 5.09 -10.37
N PHE A 127 8.73 5.60 -11.55
CA PHE A 127 7.68 5.00 -12.38
C PHE A 127 8.24 3.84 -13.21
N THR A 128 7.57 2.71 -13.12
CA THR A 128 7.96 1.44 -13.76
C THR A 128 6.72 0.78 -14.35
N PHE A 129 6.88 -0.32 -15.08
CA PHE A 129 5.72 -1.03 -15.63
C PHE A 129 4.81 -1.65 -14.57
N ASP A 130 5.35 -1.98 -13.40
CA ASP A 130 4.59 -2.45 -12.25
C ASP A 130 4.06 -1.28 -11.42
N ASN A 131 4.80 -0.17 -11.38
CA ASN A 131 4.43 1.07 -10.70
C ASN A 131 4.04 2.18 -11.70
N LYS A 132 2.94 1.97 -12.43
CA LYS A 132 2.53 2.89 -13.51
C LYS A 132 2.12 4.28 -12.97
N PRO A 133 2.50 5.38 -13.64
CA PRO A 133 2.14 6.72 -13.24
C PRO A 133 0.66 7.03 -13.53
N THR A 134 0.13 7.97 -12.76
CA THR A 134 -1.13 8.65 -12.98
C THR A 134 -0.98 10.09 -12.49
N LEU A 135 -1.98 10.91 -12.78
CA LEU A 135 -2.09 12.26 -12.26
C LEU A 135 -3.03 12.25 -11.06
N ASP A 136 -2.59 12.85 -9.97
CA ASP A 136 -3.41 13.13 -8.80
C ASP A 136 -3.66 14.64 -8.70
N ARG A 137 -4.83 15.03 -8.19
CA ARG A 137 -5.21 16.45 -8.10
C ARG A 137 -4.60 17.09 -6.87
N ILE A 138 -4.12 18.32 -7.02
CA ILE A 138 -3.67 19.15 -5.88
C ILE A 138 -4.91 19.63 -5.12
N ASP A 139 -5.83 20.26 -5.82
CA ASP A 139 -7.14 20.69 -5.30
C ASP A 139 -8.24 19.76 -5.81
N ASN A 140 -8.87 19.04 -4.88
CA ASN A 140 -9.94 18.08 -5.16
C ASN A 140 -11.26 18.71 -5.60
N SER A 141 -11.42 20.04 -5.47
CA SER A 141 -12.57 20.77 -5.98
C SER A 141 -12.44 21.12 -7.47
N LYS A 142 -11.22 21.11 -8.01
CA LYS A 142 -10.90 21.47 -9.41
C LYS A 142 -10.64 20.24 -10.27
N GLY A 143 -10.82 20.38 -11.59
CA GLY A 143 -10.52 19.32 -12.56
C GLY A 143 -9.02 19.04 -12.72
N HIS A 144 -8.68 18.07 -13.55
CA HIS A 144 -7.30 17.73 -13.88
C HIS A 144 -6.70 18.70 -14.91
N SER A 145 -6.46 19.96 -14.54
CA SER A 145 -5.66 20.91 -15.34
C SER A 145 -4.16 20.71 -15.10
N LYS A 146 -3.30 21.17 -16.02
CA LYS A 146 -1.83 21.00 -15.92
C LYS A 146 -1.22 21.57 -14.64
N ASP A 147 -1.79 22.66 -14.13
CA ASP A 147 -1.40 23.36 -12.92
C ASP A 147 -2.01 22.77 -11.63
N ASN A 148 -3.00 21.89 -11.76
CA ASN A 148 -3.69 21.26 -10.64
C ASN A 148 -3.36 19.76 -10.49
N VAL A 149 -2.31 19.27 -11.14
CA VAL A 149 -1.97 17.84 -11.11
C VAL A 149 -0.52 17.57 -10.77
N LEU A 150 -0.29 16.49 -10.03
CA LEU A 150 1.05 15.96 -9.73
C LEU A 150 1.15 14.49 -10.16
N PRO A 151 2.34 14.05 -10.60
CA PRO A 151 2.57 12.66 -10.98
C PRO A 151 2.62 11.79 -9.71
N CYS A 152 1.71 10.82 -9.61
CA CYS A 152 1.64 9.87 -8.50
C CYS A 152 1.46 8.45 -9.04
N CYS A 153 1.73 7.43 -8.24
CA CYS A 153 1.46 6.06 -8.65
C CYS A 153 0.15 5.51 -8.06
N LEU A 154 -0.51 4.64 -8.83
CA LEU A 154 -1.84 4.09 -8.49
C LEU A 154 -1.89 3.41 -7.13
N LYS A 155 -0.80 2.76 -6.72
CA LYS A 155 -0.70 2.02 -5.46
C LYS A 155 -1.14 2.84 -4.24
N TRP A 156 -0.90 4.15 -4.24
CA TRP A 156 -1.21 5.04 -3.12
C TRP A 156 -2.50 5.84 -3.29
N ILE A 157 -3.06 5.93 -4.50
CA ILE A 157 -4.23 6.77 -4.80
C ILE A 157 -5.54 5.99 -4.65
N THR A 158 -5.53 4.68 -4.93
CA THR A 158 -6.76 3.86 -4.91
C THR A 158 -6.90 2.99 -3.65
N GLY A 159 -5.94 3.04 -2.72
CA GLY A 159 -5.94 2.24 -1.49
C GLY A 159 -6.53 2.97 -0.28
N GLY A 160 -6.74 2.26 0.85
CA GLY A 160 -7.22 2.86 2.10
C GLY A 160 -6.40 4.07 2.59
N LEU A 161 -5.15 4.20 2.14
CA LEU A 161 -4.27 5.33 2.39
C LEU A 161 -4.73 6.65 1.76
N SER A 162 -5.41 6.69 0.61
CA SER A 162 -5.94 7.96 0.08
C SER A 162 -7.11 8.47 0.94
N ASN A 163 -7.88 7.57 1.55
CA ASN A 163 -8.86 7.93 2.58
C ASN A 163 -8.20 8.42 3.87
N VAL A 164 -7.06 7.82 4.28
CA VAL A 164 -6.28 8.29 5.44
C VAL A 164 -5.67 9.65 5.15
N MET A 165 -5.04 9.87 3.99
CA MET A 165 -4.44 11.14 3.61
C MET A 165 -5.49 12.25 3.48
N HIS A 166 -6.66 11.96 2.92
CA HIS A 166 -7.78 12.89 2.90
C HIS A 166 -8.28 13.24 4.32
N ARG A 167 -8.22 12.31 5.29
CA ARG A 167 -8.48 12.62 6.71
C ARG A 167 -7.37 13.47 7.33
N VAL A 168 -6.10 13.16 7.05
CA VAL A 168 -4.93 13.90 7.53
C VAL A 168 -4.95 15.36 7.04
N ASN A 169 -5.22 15.57 5.75
CA ASN A 169 -5.34 16.90 5.15
C ASN A 169 -6.52 17.70 5.70
N ARG A 170 -7.64 17.04 6.10
CA ARG A 170 -8.74 17.71 6.83
C ARG A 170 -8.38 18.03 8.28
N SER A 171 -7.51 17.25 8.91
CA SER A 171 -7.06 17.49 10.28
C SER A 171 -5.93 18.54 10.39
N GLY A 172 -5.34 18.97 9.27
CA GLY A 172 -4.29 19.99 9.27
C GLY A 172 -2.99 19.55 9.97
N ILE A 173 -2.72 18.25 9.99
CA ILE A 173 -1.50 17.69 10.59
C ILE A 173 -0.47 17.52 9.48
N ASP A 174 0.61 18.29 9.56
CA ASP A 174 1.80 18.12 8.71
C ASP A 174 2.69 17.03 9.34
N PHE A 175 3.30 16.18 8.50
CA PHE A 175 4.23 15.14 8.96
C PHE A 175 5.66 15.67 9.05
#